data_AF-A0A2P4QEG9-F1
#
_entry.id   AF-A0A2P4QEG9-F1
#
_cell.length_a   1.000
_cell.length_b   1.000
_cell.length_c   1.000
_cell.angle_alpha   90.00
_cell.angle_beta   90.00
_cell.angle_gamma   90.00
#
_symmetry.space_group_name_H-M   'P 1'
#
loop_
_entity.id
_entity.type
_entity.pdbx_description
1 polymer ?
#
loop_
_entity_poly.entity_id
_entity_poly.type
_entity_poly.pdbx_seq_one_letter_code
_entity_poly.pdbx_strand_id
1 'polypeptide(L)'
;MAAKHLISECLEKIFSNLLDNNNRNHKSTKDIHSLHSCTLVSRHWCRISTPFLYSYPFHYFYHRNSNNSNKSSYFKLIRTLLGCIPKSIKIYSKTL
;
A
#
# COMPACT_ATOMS: atom_id res chain seq x y z
N MET A 1 3.86 12.10 -24.98
CA MET A 1 3.87 12.79 -23.66
C MET A 1 2.46 13.28 -23.25
N ALA A 2 1.43 12.43 -23.34
CA ALA A 2 0.03 12.86 -23.10
C ALA A 2 -0.48 12.55 -21.67
N ALA A 3 0.09 11.54 -20.99
CA ALA A 3 -0.40 11.08 -19.69
C ALA A 3 -0.08 12.01 -18.50
N LYS A 4 0.70 13.09 -18.70
CA LYS A 4 1.07 14.05 -17.64
C LYS A 4 -0.03 15.05 -17.29
N HIS A 5 -1.11 15.10 -18.07
CA HIS A 5 -2.17 16.12 -17.98
C HIS A 5 -3.51 15.59 -17.45
N LEU A 6 -3.56 14.33 -17.02
CA LEU A 6 -4.73 13.88 -16.26
C LEU A 6 -4.79 14.66 -14.95
N ILE A 7 -5.96 15.25 -14.68
CA ILE A 7 -6.26 15.94 -13.41
C ILE A 7 -6.16 14.90 -12.29
N SER A 8 -5.64 15.30 -11.12
CA SER A 8 -5.44 14.41 -9.97
C SER A 8 -6.69 13.58 -9.64
N GLU A 9 -7.86 14.22 -9.71
CA GLU A 9 -9.17 13.61 -9.47
C GLU A 9 -9.45 12.42 -10.41
N CYS A 10 -9.05 12.52 -11.69
CA CYS A 10 -9.20 11.42 -12.63
C CYS A 10 -8.29 10.24 -12.26
N LEU A 11 -7.04 10.52 -11.86
CA LEU A 11 -6.09 9.48 -11.43
C LEU A 11 -6.53 8.80 -10.14
N GLU A 12 -7.03 9.56 -9.17
CA GLU A 12 -7.59 9.03 -7.94
C GLU A 12 -8.77 8.10 -8.22
N LYS A 13 -9.67 8.48 -9.14
CA LYS A 13 -10.79 7.64 -9.55
C LYS A 13 -10.32 6.36 -10.26
N ILE A 14 -9.30 6.44 -11.12
CA ILE A 14 -8.71 5.27 -11.77
C ILE A 14 -8.11 4.32 -10.72
N PHE A 15 -7.26 4.83 -9.83
CA PHE A 15 -6.61 4.01 -8.80
C PHE A 15 -7.60 3.44 -7.78
N SER A 16 -8.67 4.18 -7.48
CA SER A 16 -9.77 3.67 -6.65
C SER A 16 -10.44 2.49 -7.34
N ASN A 17 -10.80 2.59 -8.63
CA ASN A 17 -11.37 1.45 -9.36
C ASN A 17 -10.43 0.24 -9.48
N LEU A 18 -9.11 0.48 -9.54
CA LEU A 18 -8.13 -0.61 -9.48
C LEU A 18 -8.06 -1.28 -8.10
N LEU A 19 -8.47 -0.57 -7.04
CA LEU A 19 -8.47 -1.05 -5.66
C LEU A 19 -9.82 -1.66 -5.24
N ASP A 20 -10.91 -1.15 -5.81
CA ASP A 20 -12.30 -1.41 -5.45
C ASP A 20 -12.82 -2.62 -6.23
N ASN A 21 -12.38 -3.81 -5.80
CA ASN A 21 -13.00 -5.05 -6.24
C ASN A 21 -14.04 -5.44 -5.18
N ASN A 22 -15.32 -5.40 -5.57
CA ASN A 22 -16.52 -5.76 -4.80
C ASN A 22 -16.53 -7.18 -4.19
N ASN A 23 -15.41 -7.88 -4.12
CA ASN A 23 -15.23 -9.15 -3.43
C ASN A 23 -14.22 -8.97 -2.29
N ARG A 24 -14.76 -8.62 -1.11
CA ARG A 24 -14.07 -8.37 0.17
C ARG A 24 -13.12 -9.48 0.67
N ASN A 25 -13.05 -10.61 -0.04
CA ASN A 25 -12.33 -11.80 0.38
C ASN A 25 -11.05 -12.07 -0.42
N HIS A 26 -10.79 -11.34 -1.52
CA HIS A 26 -9.61 -11.59 -2.35
C HIS A 26 -9.13 -10.31 -3.04
N LYS A 27 -8.35 -9.50 -2.33
CA LYS A 27 -7.55 -8.45 -2.98
C LYS A 27 -6.51 -9.15 -3.86
N SER A 28 -6.79 -9.23 -5.16
CA SER A 28 -5.94 -9.96 -6.10
C SER A 28 -4.56 -9.31 -6.15
N THR A 29 -3.51 -10.11 -6.07
CA THR A 29 -2.13 -9.65 -6.18
C THR A 29 -1.88 -8.87 -7.47
N LYS A 30 -2.65 -9.15 -8.53
CA LYS A 30 -2.65 -8.46 -9.82
C LYS A 30 -2.95 -6.95 -9.69
N ASP A 31 -3.83 -6.56 -8.78
CA ASP A 31 -4.28 -5.17 -8.65
C ASP A 31 -3.18 -4.28 -8.04
N ILE A 32 -2.38 -4.84 -7.13
CA ILE A 32 -1.22 -4.17 -6.52
C ILE A 32 -0.08 -4.02 -7.55
N HIS A 33 0.13 -5.01 -8.43
CA HIS A 33 1.16 -4.93 -9.47
C HIS A 33 0.83 -3.87 -10.53
N SER A 34 -0.45 -3.75 -10.91
CA SER A 34 -0.93 -2.69 -11.79
C SER A 34 -0.70 -1.32 -11.17
N LEU A 35 -1.05 -1.15 -9.89
CA LEU A 35 -0.86 0.11 -9.17
C LEU A 35 0.62 0.45 -8.95
N HIS A 36 1.47 -0.54 -8.70
CA HIS A 36 2.93 -0.36 -8.63
C HIS A 36 3.50 0.09 -9.98
N SER A 37 2.97 -0.40 -11.11
CA SER A 37 3.41 0.08 -12.42
C SER A 37 3.05 1.55 -12.64
N CYS A 38 1.89 1.99 -12.11
CA CYS A 38 1.49 3.40 -12.15
C CYS A 38 2.42 4.34 -11.35
N THR A 39 3.08 3.87 -10.29
CA THR A 39 4.03 4.71 -9.52
C THR A 39 5.27 5.08 -10.33
N LEU A 40 5.62 4.29 -11.36
CA LEU A 40 6.82 4.47 -12.16
C LEU A 40 6.62 5.38 -13.38
N VAL A 41 5.38 5.77 -13.69
CA VAL A 41 5.04 6.54 -14.90
C VAL A 41 5.56 7.98 -14.84
N SER A 42 5.38 8.66 -13.70
CA SER A 42 5.85 10.04 -13.49
C SER A 42 5.83 10.42 -12.02
N ARG A 43 6.49 11.54 -11.66
CA ARG A 43 6.42 12.10 -10.29
C ARG A 43 4.99 12.41 -9.86
N HIS A 44 4.14 12.89 -10.78
CA HIS A 44 2.75 13.21 -10.49
C HIS A 44 1.93 11.95 -10.19
N TRP A 45 2.06 10.92 -11.04
CA TRP A 45 1.39 9.64 -10.84
C TRP A 45 1.86 8.95 -9.56
N CYS A 46 3.17 8.92 -9.30
CA CYS A 46 3.76 8.40 -8.07
C CYS A 46 3.16 9.05 -6.82
N ARG A 47 3.03 10.39 -6.81
CA ARG A 47 2.48 11.13 -5.68
C ARG A 47 1.03 10.74 -5.40
N ILE A 48 0.24 10.47 -6.45
CA ILE A 48 -1.17 10.11 -6.32
C ILE A 48 -1.35 8.62 -6.00
N SER A 49 -0.58 7.72 -6.62
CA SER A 49 -0.74 6.27 -6.48
C SER A 49 -0.16 5.71 -5.16
N THR A 50 0.83 6.38 -4.57
CA THR A 50 1.50 5.91 -3.33
C THR A 50 0.53 5.72 -2.16
N PRO A 51 -0.35 6.68 -1.81
CA PRO A 51 -1.39 6.48 -0.80
C PRO A 51 -2.27 5.25 -1.05
N PHE A 52 -2.66 5.00 -2.31
CA PHE A 52 -3.46 3.81 -2.66
C PHE A 52 -2.66 2.52 -2.48
N LEU A 53 -1.38 2.51 -2.84
CA LEU A 53 -0.51 1.33 -2.74
C LEU A 53 -0.27 0.91 -1.29
N TYR A 54 -0.11 1.90 -0.40
CA TYR A 54 0.17 1.70 1.02
C TYR A 54 -1.07 1.89 1.91
N SER A 55 -2.27 1.95 1.35
CA SER A 55 -3.53 2.02 2.11
C SER A 55 -3.73 0.83 3.05
N TYR A 56 -3.24 -0.35 2.64
CA TYR A 56 -3.31 -1.60 3.42
C TYR A 56 -1.99 -2.37 3.32
N PRO A 57 -0.91 -1.86 3.96
CA PRO A 57 0.45 -2.35 3.76
C PRO A 57 0.66 -3.80 4.22
N PHE A 58 -0.23 -4.32 5.06
CA PHE A 58 -0.14 -5.66 5.64
C PHE A 58 -1.03 -6.71 4.98
N HIS A 59 -1.96 -6.30 4.10
CA HIS A 59 -2.99 -7.20 3.56
C HIS A 59 -2.43 -8.25 2.59
N TYR A 60 -1.40 -7.88 1.81
CA TYR A 60 -0.73 -8.80 0.88
C TYR A 60 -0.06 -9.99 1.61
N PHE A 61 0.37 -9.78 2.85
CA PHE A 61 1.06 -10.82 3.63
C PHE A 61 0.10 -11.82 4.28
N TYR A 62 -1.18 -11.47 4.43
CA TYR A 62 -2.20 -12.38 4.97
C TYR A 62 -2.53 -13.50 3.97
N HIS A 63 -2.64 -13.17 2.67
CA HIS A 63 -3.10 -14.11 1.65
C HIS A 63 -2.02 -15.07 1.13
N ARG A 64 -0.74 -14.74 1.30
CA ARG A 64 0.40 -15.58 0.86
C ARG A 64 0.80 -16.67 1.88
N ASN A 65 0.07 -16.78 3.00
CA ASN A 65 0.55 -17.45 4.23
C ASN A 65 -0.24 -18.71 4.63
N SER A 66 -0.55 -19.59 3.68
CA SER A 66 -0.96 -20.96 4.02
C SER A 66 0.22 -21.83 4.52
N ASN A 67 1.48 -21.41 4.30
CA ASN A 67 2.66 -22.16 4.70
C ASN A 67 3.42 -21.43 5.83
N ASN A 68 3.53 -22.06 6.99
CA ASN A 68 3.98 -21.49 8.28
C ASN A 68 5.39 -20.85 8.30
N SER A 69 6.22 -21.00 7.27
CA SER A 69 7.61 -20.49 7.23
C SER A 69 7.72 -18.96 7.07
N ASN A 70 6.71 -18.29 6.51
CA ASN A 70 6.78 -16.86 6.18
C ASN A 70 6.19 -15.91 7.24
N LYS A 71 5.60 -16.42 8.32
CA LYS A 71 5.14 -15.60 9.47
C LYS A 71 6.29 -14.82 10.12
N SER A 72 7.49 -15.42 10.21
CA SER A 72 8.67 -14.80 10.82
C SER A 72 9.11 -13.51 10.10
N SER A 73 9.03 -13.48 8.77
CA SER A 73 9.42 -12.33 7.95
C SER A 73 8.48 -11.12 8.12
N TYR A 74 7.20 -11.37 8.38
CA TYR A 74 6.20 -10.32 8.63
C TYR A 74 6.47 -9.55 9.93
N PHE A 75 6.71 -10.27 11.03
CA PHE A 75 7.02 -9.65 12.31
C PHE A 75 8.33 -8.85 12.27
N LYS A 76 9.30 -9.27 11.45
CA LYS A 76 10.53 -8.49 11.22
C LYS A 76 10.22 -7.15 10.56
N LEU A 77 9.40 -7.11 9.50
CA LEU A 77 9.04 -5.86 8.81
C LEU A 77 8.28 -4.90 9.74
N ILE A 78 7.28 -5.40 10.48
CA ILE A 78 6.55 -4.58 11.46
C ILE A 78 7.50 -4.04 12.52
N ARG A 79 8.37 -4.88 13.07
CA ARG A 79 9.34 -4.47 14.09
C ARG A 79 10.29 -3.39 13.56
N THR A 80 10.74 -3.51 12.31
CA THR A 80 11.57 -2.48 11.66
C THR A 80 10.81 -1.18 11.50
N LEU A 81 9.57 -1.21 10.98
CA LEU A 81 8.73 -0.02 10.82
C LEU A 81 8.50 0.68 12.16
N LEU A 82 8.12 -0.07 13.21
CA LEU A 82 7.98 0.45 14.57
C LEU A 82 9.30 1.00 15.12
N GLY A 83 10.44 0.39 14.75
CA GLY A 83 11.77 0.87 15.08
C GLY A 83 12.07 2.25 14.48
N CYS A 84 11.66 2.47 13.24
CA CYS A 84 11.84 3.72 12.50
C CYS A 84 10.93 4.87 12.97
N ILE A 85 9.86 4.59 13.73
CA ILE A 85 9.01 5.64 14.30
C ILE A 85 9.83 6.48 15.31
N PRO A 86 9.89 7.82 15.15
CA PRO A 86 10.55 8.72 16.08
C PRO A 86 10.10 8.49 17.53
N LYS A 87 11.05 8.51 18.46
CA LYS A 87 10.76 8.29 19.90
C LYS A 87 9.75 9.30 20.45
N SER A 88 9.70 10.51 19.88
CA SER A 88 8.73 11.56 20.24
C SER A 88 7.27 11.12 20.07
N ILE A 89 6.97 10.27 19.08
CA ILE A 89 5.60 9.79 18.81
C ILE A 89 5.25 8.60 19.73
N LYS A 90 6.24 7.80 20.14
CA LYS A 90 6.06 6.63 21.02
C LYS A 90 5.63 6.97 22.45
N ILE A 91 5.87 8.21 22.89
CA ILE A 91 5.49 8.67 24.24
C ILE A 91 3.97 8.82 24.35
N TYR A 92 3.31 9.29 23.29
CA TYR A 92 1.84 9.49 23.27
C TYR A 92 1.02 8.19 23.23
N SER A 93 1.62 7.07 22.81
CA SER A 93 0.95 5.76 22.77
C SER A 93 1.05 4.96 24.07
N LYS A 94 1.71 5.49 25.11
CA LYS A 94 1.87 4.82 26.42
C LYS A 94 0.98 5.41 27.52
N THR A 95 0.17 6.42 27.21
CA THR A 95 -0.65 7.17 28.17
C THR A 95 -2.15 6.97 27.96
N LEU A 96 -2.55 5.87 27.29
CA LEU A 96 -3.92 5.43 27.08
C LEU A 96 -4.07 3.97 27.51
#